data_AF-A0A967JXT8-F1
#
_entry.id   AF-A0A967JXT8-F1
#
_cell.length_a   1.000
_cell.length_b   1.000
_cell.length_c   1.000
_cell.angle_alpha   90.00
_cell.angle_beta   90.00
_cell.angle_gamma   90.00
#
_symmetry.space_group_name_H-M   'P 1'
#
loop_
_entity.id
_entity.type
_entity.pdbx_description
1 polymer ?
#
loop_
_entity_poly.entity_id
_entity_poly.type
_entity_poly.pdbx_seq_one_letter_code
_entity_poly.pdbx_strand_id
1 'polypeptide(L)' 'YVEPVNAAGVKVIGDFQKNYEHDMPSEFATVILFRPETGAPYAIINGTSTTWMRTGAVTAIGAKYLACDNPRVLGHI' A
#
# COMPACT_ATOMS: atom_id res chain seq x y z
N TYR A 1 10.62 11.92 7.86
CA TYR A 1 11.56 10.78 7.85
C TYR A 1 11.02 9.78 8.84
N VAL A 2 10.77 8.54 8.40
CA VAL A 2 10.45 7.43 9.30
C VAL A 2 11.73 6.61 9.35
N GLU A 3 12.32 6.46 10.54
CA GLU A 3 13.52 5.64 10.71
C GLU A 3 13.28 4.20 10.22
N PRO A 4 14.30 3.50 9.71
CA PRO A 4 14.17 2.10 9.35
C PRO A 4 13.61 1.31 10.52
N VAL A 5 12.40 0.78 10.35
CA VAL A 5 11.81 -0.12 11.34
C VAL A 5 12.51 -1.46 11.16
N ASN A 6 13.06 -2.02 12.23
CA ASN A 6 13.69 -3.33 12.21
C ASN A 6 12.63 -4.43 12.10
N ALA A 7 12.05 -4.58 10.91
CA ALA A 7 10.97 -5.49 10.60
C ALA A 7 11.17 -6.11 9.20
N ALA A 8 10.94 -7.42 9.11
CA ALA A 8 10.80 -8.14 7.85
C ALA A 8 9.31 -8.42 7.63
N GLY A 9 8.86 -8.46 6.38
CA GLY A 9 7.46 -8.72 6.12
C GLY A 9 7.16 -9.14 4.69
N VAL A 10 6.04 -9.83 4.53
CA VAL A 10 5.49 -10.23 3.23
C VAL A 10 4.06 -9.72 3.13
N LYS A 11 3.71 -9.16 1.97
CA LYS A 11 2.32 -8.85 1.63
C LYS A 11 1.82 -9.88 0.63
N VAL A 12 0.72 -10.54 0.96
CA VAL A 12 -0.07 -11.33 0.00
C VAL A 12 -1.28 -10.49 -0.38
N ILE A 13 -1.51 -10.31 -1.67
CA ILE A 13 -2.62 -9.51 -2.20
C ILE A 13 -3.23 -10.23 -3.41
N GLY A 14 -4.55 -10.23 -3.48
CA GLY A 14 -5.30 -10.61 -4.68
C GLY A 14 -5.94 -9.40 -5.32
N ASP A 15 -6.00 -9.37 -6.65
CA ASP A 15 -6.71 -8.37 -7.45
C ASP A 15 -7.76 -9.10 -8.30
N PHE A 16 -9.02 -8.84 -7.99
CA PHE A 16 -10.19 -9.46 -8.58
C PHE A 16 -11.16 -8.36 -8.99
N GLN A 17 -10.94 -7.83 -10.19
CA GLN A 17 -11.67 -6.67 -10.74
C GLN A 17 -13.20 -6.84 -10.69
N LYS A 18 -13.72 -8.06 -10.86
CA LYS A 18 -15.17 -8.33 -10.84
C LYS A 18 -15.81 -8.37 -9.45
N ASN A 19 -15.05 -8.15 -8.37
CA ASN A 19 -15.61 -8.15 -7.02
C ASN A 19 -16.67 -7.06 -6.79
N TYR A 20 -16.73 -6.03 -7.63
CA TYR A 20 -17.84 -5.06 -7.60
C TYR A 20 -19.19 -5.72 -7.86
N GLU A 21 -19.25 -6.86 -8.59
CA GLU A 21 -20.47 -7.64 -8.80
C GLU A 21 -20.98 -8.30 -7.50
N HIS A 22 -20.14 -8.31 -6.46
CA HIS A 22 -20.41 -8.89 -5.14
C HIS A 22 -20.39 -7.85 -4.01
N ASP A 23 -20.46 -6.56 -4.31
CA ASP A 23 -20.33 -5.46 -3.33
C ASP A 23 -19.03 -5.51 -2.50
N MET A 24 -17.95 -6.00 -3.12
CA MET A 24 -16.64 -6.16 -2.47
C MET A 24 -15.55 -5.32 -3.16
N PRO A 25 -14.52 -4.89 -2.42
CA PRO A 25 -13.32 -4.31 -3.01
C PRO A 25 -12.64 -5.23 -4.05
N SER A 26 -12.03 -4.62 -5.08
CA SER A 26 -11.23 -5.33 -6.08
C SER A 26 -10.00 -5.99 -5.46
N GLU A 27 -9.37 -5.38 -4.46
CA GLU A 27 -8.23 -5.97 -3.77
C GLU A 27 -8.46 -6.28 -2.30
N PHE A 28 -7.99 -7.46 -1.91
CA PHE A 28 -7.81 -7.85 -0.51
C PHE A 28 -6.35 -8.20 -0.27
N ALA A 29 -5.77 -7.63 0.79
CA ALA A 29 -4.39 -7.88 1.15
C ALA A 29 -4.22 -8.23 2.62
N THR A 30 -3.20 -9.04 2.88
CA THR A 30 -2.71 -9.37 4.21
C THR A 30 -1.22 -9.11 4.27
N VAL A 31 -0.76 -8.46 5.34
CA VAL A 31 0.66 -8.28 5.64
C VAL A 31 1.01 -9.15 6.84
N ILE A 32 2.05 -9.94 6.71
CA ILE A 32 2.64 -10.71 7.82
C ILE A 32 3.99 -10.10 8.13
N LEU A 33 4.22 -9.78 9.41
CA LEU A 33 5.49 -9.24 9.89
C LEU A 33 6.22 -10.28 10.74
N PHE A 34 7.55 -10.30 10.56
CA PHE A 34 8.47 -11.24 11.18
C PHE A 34 9.58 -10.47 11.90
N ARG A 35 10.07 -11.04 13.00
CA ARG A 35 11.29 -10.59 13.66
C ARG A 35 12.48 -10.90 12.75
N PRO A 36 13.23 -9.90 12.26
CA PRO A 36 14.34 -10.16 11.34
C PRO A 36 15.41 -11.11 11.90
N GLU A 37 15.60 -11.09 13.22
CA GLU A 37 16.67 -11.85 13.90
C GLU A 37 16.38 -13.35 13.98
N THR A 38 15.09 -13.72 14.09
CA THR A 38 14.68 -15.11 14.36
C THR A 38 13.76 -15.70 13.31
N GLY A 39 13.20 -14.87 12.42
CA GLY A 39 12.16 -15.27 11.48
C GLY A 39 10.81 -15.56 12.13
N ALA A 40 10.64 -15.34 13.44
CA ALA A 40 9.37 -15.60 14.12
C ALA A 40 8.30 -14.58 13.70
N PRO A 41 7.10 -15.00 13.29
CA PRO A 41 6.01 -14.07 12.99
C PRO A 41 5.53 -13.39 14.27
N TYR A 42 5.23 -12.08 14.20
CA TYR A 42 4.72 -11.33 15.35
C TYR A 42 3.46 -10.52 15.07
N ALA A 43 3.07 -10.33 13.81
CA ALA A 43 1.81 -9.68 13.45
C ALA A 43 1.26 -10.20 12.12
N ILE A 44 -0.08 -10.30 12.06
CA ILE A 44 -0.86 -10.48 10.83
C ILE A 44 -1.83 -9.31 10.77
N ILE A 45 -1.75 -8.53 9.70
CA ILE A 45 -2.42 -7.24 9.56
C ILE A 45 -3.23 -7.24 8.27
N ASN A 46 -4.45 -6.71 8.31
CA ASN A 46 -5.18 -6.39 7.09
C ASN A 46 -4.39 -5.33 6.30
N GLY A 47 -3.92 -5.71 5.11
CA GLY A 47 -3.09 -4.90 4.25
C GLY A 47 -3.85 -4.05 3.23
N THR A 48 -5.18 -4.17 3.15
CA THR A 48 -5.99 -3.52 2.10
C THR A 48 -5.91 -2.01 2.19
N SER A 49 -6.30 -1.43 3.34
CA SER A 49 -6.29 0.03 3.54
C SER A 49 -4.88 0.62 3.42
N THR A 50 -3.88 -0.05 4.01
CA THR A 50 -2.47 0.37 3.92
C THR A 50 -1.97 0.34 2.49
N THR A 51 -2.40 -0.62 1.67
CA THR A 51 -2.05 -0.68 0.25
C THR A 51 -2.60 0.52 -0.51
N TRP A 52 -3.86 0.90 -0.30
CA TRP A 52 -4.43 2.09 -0.94
C TRP A 52 -3.73 3.37 -0.50
N MET A 53 -3.54 3.55 0.81
CA MET A 53 -2.87 4.73 1.37
C MET A 53 -1.44 4.89 0.84
N ARG A 54 -0.64 3.82 0.86
CA ARG A 54 0.77 3.91 0.40
C ARG A 54 0.88 4.11 -1.11
N THR A 55 -0.06 3.59 -1.90
CA THR A 55 -0.12 3.83 -3.35
C THR A 55 -0.44 5.30 -3.63
N GLY A 56 -1.43 5.88 -2.97
CA GLY A 56 -1.72 7.31 -3.07
C GLY A 56 -0.54 8.18 -2.61
N ALA A 57 0.12 7.80 -1.51
CA ALA A 57 1.28 8.53 -0.98
C ALA A 57 2.46 8.53 -1.95
N VAL A 58 2.81 7.39 -2.56
CA VAL A 58 3.93 7.34 -3.52
C VAL A 58 3.61 8.12 -4.79
N THR A 59 2.35 8.09 -5.26
CA THR A 59 1.89 8.94 -6.37
C THR A 59 2.01 10.42 -6.02
N ALA A 60 1.59 10.84 -4.82
CA ALA A 60 1.69 12.22 -4.37
C ALA A 60 3.16 12.68 -4.22
N ILE A 61 4.06 11.81 -3.76
CA ILE A 61 5.50 12.08 -3.73
C ILE A 61 6.02 12.27 -5.17
N GLY A 62 5.64 11.40 -6.10
CA GLY A 62 5.96 11.55 -7.51
C GLY A 62 5.50 12.90 -8.06
N ALA A 63 4.23 13.27 -7.83
CA ALA A 63 3.70 14.56 -8.25
C ALA A 63 4.46 15.75 -7.63
N LYS A 64 4.81 15.68 -6.35
CA LYS A 64 5.55 16.74 -5.65
C LYS A 64 6.91 17.05 -6.29
N TYR A 65 7.62 16.03 -6.78
CA TYR A 65 8.98 16.18 -7.29
C TYR A 65 9.08 16.19 -8.82
N LEU A 66 8.06 15.71 -9.53
CA LEU A 66 8.11 15.50 -10.99
C LEU A 66 7.04 16.26 -11.77
N ALA A 67 6.04 16.87 -11.12
CA ALA A 67 5.05 17.69 -11.83
C ALA A 67 5.65 19.02 -12.29
N CYS A 68 4.95 19.70 -13.23
CA CYS A 68 5.27 21.07 -13.59
C CYS A 68 5.10 22.03 -12.41
N ASP A 69 5.73 23.19 -12.48
CA ASP A 69 5.60 24.20 -11.43
C ASP A 69 4.15 24.67 -11.28
N ASN A 70 3.68 24.73 -10.03
CA ASN A 70 2.33 25.19 -9.65
C ASN A 70 1.19 24.48 -10.43
N PRO A 71 1.07 23.15 -10.36
CA PRO A 71 -0.01 22.46 -11.04
C PRO A 71 -1.37 22.90 -10.44
N ARG A 72 -2.35 23.14 -11.32
CA ARG A 72 -3.71 23.60 -10.94
C ARG A 72 -4.82 22.63 -11.34
N VAL A 73 -4.53 21.68 -12.23
CA VAL A 73 -5.50 20.71 -12.74
C VAL A 73 -4.94 19.30 -12.57
N LEU A 74 -5.73 18.41 -11.98
CA LEU A 74 -5.43 16.98 -11.86
C LEU A 74 -6.28 16.21 -12.87
N GLY A 75 -5.64 15.36 -13.68
CA GLY A 75 -6.35 14.36 -14.49
C GLY A 75 -6.48 13.06 -13.70
N HIS A 76 -7.69 12.52 -13.57
CA HIS A 76 -7.97 11.21 -12.99
C HIS A 76 -8.79 10.40 -14.00
N ILE A 77 -8.38 9.15 -14.26
CA ILE A 77 -9.01 8.22 -15.21
C ILE A 77 -9.67 7.11 -14.42
#